data_AF-A0A3B9LC91-F1
#
_entry.id   AF-A0A3B9LC91-F1
#
_cell.length_a   1.000
_cell.length_b   1.000
_cell.length_c   1.000
_cell.angle_alpha   90.00
_cell.angle_beta   90.00
_cell.angle_gamma   90.00
#
_symmetry.space_group_name_H-M   'P 1'
#
loop_
_entity.id
_entity.type
_entity.pdbx_description
1 polymer ?
#
loop_
_entity_poly.entity_id
_entity_poly.type
_entity_poly.pdbx_seq_one_letter_code
_entity_poly.pdbx_strand_id
1 'polypeptide(L)' 'MISWTTITVWAVSAVLAAGIGWSRYEKKKTRDKFLAELAAMDREPREKLLSRLQPDVQTEIRQQLMLRFGLT' A
#
# COMPACT_ATOMS: atom_id res chain seq x y z
N MET A 1 -32.21 8.10 -26.39
CA MET A 1 -32.48 9.21 -25.46
C MET A 1 -31.68 8.97 -24.21
N ILE A 2 -30.73 9.86 -23.88
CA ILE A 2 -30.02 9.77 -22.60
C ILE A 2 -31.01 10.21 -21.52
N SER A 3 -31.33 9.33 -20.57
CA SER A 3 -32.22 9.67 -19.45
C SER A 3 -31.38 10.26 -18.33
N TRP A 4 -31.95 11.18 -17.55
CA TRP A 4 -31.32 11.70 -16.32
C TRP A 4 -30.85 10.58 -15.39
N THR A 5 -31.58 9.47 -15.33
CA THR A 5 -31.17 8.28 -14.58
C THR A 5 -29.86 7.67 -15.10
N THR A 6 -29.64 7.63 -16.41
CA THR A 6 -28.40 7.13 -17.01
C THR A 6 -27.21 8.00 -16.62
N ILE A 7 -27.38 9.32 -16.62
CA ILE A 7 -26.32 10.26 -16.23
C ILE A 7 -25.96 10.08 -14.76
N THR A 8 -26.96 9.99 -13.88
CA THR A 8 -26.73 9.82 -12.43
C THR A 8 -26.02 8.51 -12.11
N VAL A 9 -26.41 7.40 -12.76
CA VAL A 9 -25.76 6.09 -12.56
C VAL A 9 -24.29 6.15 -12.96
N TRP A 10 -23.98 6.71 -14.12
CA TRP A 10 -22.59 6.85 -14.58
C TRP A 10 -21.76 7.74 -13.66
N ALA A 11 -22.33 8.86 -13.17
CA ALA A 11 -21.65 9.75 -12.24
C ALA A 11 -21.31 9.04 -10.92
N VAL A 12 -22.26 8.33 -10.32
CA VAL A 12 -22.05 7.59 -9.07
C VAL A 12 -21.02 6.47 -9.26
N SER A 13 -21.12 5.71 -10.35
CA SER A 13 -20.14 4.65 -10.66
C SER A 13 -18.72 5.20 -10.85
N ALA A 14 -18.57 6.34 -11.53
CA ALA A 14 -17.27 6.98 -11.73
C ALA A 14 -16.66 7.46 -10.40
N VAL A 15 -17.46 8.07 -9.52
CA VAL A 15 -16.99 8.53 -8.20
C VAL A 15 -16.58 7.35 -7.33
N LEU A 16 -17.35 6.26 -7.31
CA LEU A 16 -16.99 5.05 -6.56
C LEU A 16 -15.70 4.43 -7.07
N ALA A 17 -15.54 4.32 -8.40
CA ALA A 17 -14.31 3.79 -8.99
C ALA A 17 -13.10 4.67 -8.66
N ALA A 18 -13.24 6.00 -8.74
CA ALA A 18 -12.20 6.95 -8.38
C ALA A 18 -11.84 6.86 -6.88
N GLY A 19 -12.84 6.78 -6.00
CA GLY A 19 -12.62 6.66 -4.55
C GLY A 19 -11.91 5.36 -4.16
N ILE A 20 -12.29 4.23 -4.77
CA ILE A 20 -11.62 2.94 -4.54
C ILE A 20 -10.19 2.99 -5.07
N GLY A 21 -9.98 3.54 -6.26
CA GLY A 21 -8.66 3.73 -6.86
C GLY A 21 -7.74 4.58 -5.98
N TRP A 22 -8.26 5.70 -5.47
CA TRP A 22 -7.54 6.59 -4.56
C TRP A 22 -7.19 5.91 -3.24
N SER A 23 -8.14 5.18 -2.63
CA SER A 23 -7.89 4.45 -1.39
C SER A 23 -6.79 3.38 -1.55
N ARG A 24 -6.81 2.64 -2.66
CA ARG A 24 -5.75 1.67 -3.01
C ARG A 24 -4.40 2.37 -3.21
N TYR A 25 -4.40 3.53 -3.87
CA TYR A 25 -3.21 4.32 -4.11
C TYR A 25 -2.58 4.84 -2.81
N GLU A 26 -3.38 5.40 -1.90
CA GLU A 26 -2.87 5.89 -0.62
C GLU A 26 -2.31 4.76 0.25
N LYS A 27 -2.99 3.61 0.31
CA LYS A 27 -2.46 2.43 1.01
C LYS A 27 -1.12 1.99 0.45
N LYS A 28 -0.97 1.98 -0.88
CA LYS A 28 0.30 1.65 -1.53
C LYS A 28 1.38 2.68 -1.20
N LYS A 29 1.07 3.98 -1.27
CA LYS A 29 1.99 5.08 -0.96
C LYS A 29 2.50 5.00 0.48
N THR A 30 1.61 4.77 1.43
CA THR A 30 1.97 4.63 2.85
C THR A 30 2.86 3.41 3.07
N ARG A 31 2.53 2.27 2.45
CA ARG A 31 3.36 1.05 2.53
C ARG A 31 4.76 1.27 1.95
N ASP A 32 4.85 1.96 0.82
CA ASP A 32 6.12 2.29 0.16
C ASP A 32 7.00 3.18 1.05
N LYS A 33 6.39 4.20 1.68
CA LYS A 33 7.08 5.08 2.64
C LYS A 33 7.62 4.30 3.83
N PHE A 34 6.81 3.42 4.43
CA PHE A 34 7.25 2.57 5.54
C PHE A 34 8.41 1.65 5.14
N LEU A 35 8.38 1.07 3.94
CA LEU A 35 9.48 0.24 3.44
C LEU A 35 10.76 1.05 3.23
N ALA A 36 10.66 2.26 2.70
CA ALA A 36 11.80 3.15 2.53
C ALA A 36 12.40 3.57 3.89
N GLU A 37 11.55 3.85 4.88
CA GLU A 37 11.99 4.18 6.23
C GLU A 37 12.68 2.99 6.93
N LEU A 38 12.13 1.78 6.76
CA LEU A 38 12.76 0.54 7.24
C LEU A 38 14.10 0.26 6.54
N ALA A 39 14.20 0.54 5.23
CA ALA A 39 15.44 0.37 4.47
C ALA A 39 16.54 1.36 4.92
N ALA A 40 16.14 2.58 5.31
CA ALA A 40 17.05 3.60 5.83
C ALA A 40 17.48 3.34 7.29
N MET A 41 16.78 2.45 8.02
CA MET A 41 17.07 2.15 9.43
C MET A 41 18.18 1.10 9.57
N ASP A 42 19.01 1.23 10.60
CA ASP A 42 20.00 0.22 10.97
C ASP A 42 19.39 -1.16 11.22
N ARG A 43 20.21 -2.20 11.05
CA ARG A 43 19.75 -3.60 11.04
C ARG A 43 19.11 -4.03 12.37
N GLU A 44 19.75 -3.76 13.50
CA GLU A 44 19.21 -4.13 14.83
C GLU A 44 17.82 -3.54 15.14
N PRO A 45 17.59 -2.21 15.03
CA PRO A 45 16.27 -1.63 15.28
C PRO A 45 15.23 -2.09 14.26
N ARG A 46 15.61 -2.30 12.99
CA ARG A 46 14.74 -2.83 11.94
C ARG A 46 14.25 -4.23 12.27
N GLU A 47 15.15 -5.13 12.67
CA GLU A 47 14.81 -6.52 13.03
C GLU A 47 13.93 -6.58 14.28
N LYS A 48 14.15 -5.69 15.25
CA LYS A 48 13.29 -5.57 16.44
C LYS A 48 11.88 -5.09 16.12
N LEU A 49 11.73 -4.14 15.18
CA LEU A 49 10.42 -3.70 14.71
C LEU A 49 9.72 -4.78 13.89
N LEU A 50 10.44 -5.44 12.97
CA LEU A 50 9.92 -6.56 12.19
C LEU A 50 9.44 -7.68 13.10
N SER A 51 10.22 -8.08 14.11
CA SER A 51 9.85 -9.12 15.08
C SER A 51 8.50 -8.88 15.79
N ARG A 52 8.07 -7.62 15.91
CA ARG A 52 6.77 -7.25 16.52
C ARG A 52 5.59 -7.36 15.57
N LEU A 53 5.82 -7.49 14.26
CA LEU A 53 4.76 -7.66 13.28
C LEU A 53 4.28 -9.11 13.22
N GLN A 54 3.11 -9.32 12.63
CA GLN A 54 2.62 -10.67 12.33
C GLN A 54 3.62 -11.43 11.43
N PRO A 55 3.79 -12.75 11.64
CA PRO A 55 4.80 -13.55 10.94
C PRO A 55 4.64 -13.55 9.41
N ASP A 56 3.41 -13.46 8.92
CA ASP A 56 3.10 -13.36 7.49
C ASP A 56 3.64 -12.04 6.89
N VAL A 57 3.32 -10.93 7.55
CA VAL A 57 3.75 -9.58 7.15
C VAL A 57 5.26 -9.40 7.27
N GLN A 58 5.88 -10.04 8.27
CA GLN A 58 7.33 -10.04 8.43
C GLN A 58 8.05 -10.62 7.22
N THR A 59 7.58 -11.76 6.72
CA THR A 59 8.19 -12.45 5.58
C THR A 59 8.03 -11.62 4.31
N GLU A 60 6.82 -11.10 4.07
CA GLU A 60 6.52 -10.20 2.95
C GLU A 60 7.42 -8.96 2.96
N ILE A 61 7.58 -8.29 4.11
CA ILE A 61 8.41 -7.09 4.21
C ILE A 61 9.89 -7.41 4.00
N ARG A 62 10.41 -8.52 4.56
CA ARG A 62 11.79 -8.96 4.32
C ARG A 62 12.04 -9.24 2.84
N GLN A 63 11.11 -9.92 2.16
CA GLN A 63 11.20 -10.14 0.72
C GLN A 63 11.17 -8.83 -0.07
N GLN A 64 10.31 -7.89 0.30
CA GLN A 64 10.24 -6.58 -0.37
C GLN A 64 11.50 -5.74 -0.13
N LEU A 65 12.10 -5.79 1.06
CA LEU A 65 13.40 -5.16 1.36
C LEU A 65 14.53 -5.78 0.54
N MET A 66 14.55 -7.10 0.40
CA MET A 66 15.53 -7.80 -0.42
C MET A 66 15.37 -7.47 -1.92
N LEU A 67 14.16 -7.56 -2.46
CA LEU A 67 13.90 -7.35 -3.89
C LEU A 67 14.07 -5.91 -4.35
N ARG A 68 13.74 -4.93 -3.50
CA ARG A 68 13.76 -3.50 -3.88
C ARG A 68 15.03 -2.77 -3.45
N PHE A 69 15.63 -3.19 -2.33
CA PHE A 69 16.77 -2.49 -1.73
C PHE A 69 18.01 -3.37 -1.56
N GLY A 70 17.93 -4.68 -1.83
CA GLY A 70 19.06 -5.60 -1.65
C GLY A 70 19.43 -5.83 -0.18
N LEU A 71 18.51 -5.54 0.74
CA LEU A 71 18.75 -5.62 2.18
C LEU A 71 18.17 -6.91 2.76
N THR A 72 19.00 -7.64 3.51
CA THR A 72 18.64 -8.87 4.26
C THR A 72 18.53 -8.61 5.76
#